data_AF-A0A947W8V1-F1
#
_entry.id   AF-A0A947W8V1-F1
#
_cell.length_a   1.000
_cell.length_b   1.000
_cell.length_c   1.000
_cell.angle_alpha   90.00
_cell.angle_beta   90.00
_cell.angle_gamma   90.00
#
_symmetry.space_group_name_H-M   'P 1'
#
loop_
_entity.id
_entity.type
_entity.pdbx_description
1 polymer ?
#
loop_
_entity_poly.entity_id
_entity_poly.type
_entity_poly.pdbx_seq_one_letter_code
_entity_poly.pdbx_strand_id
1 'polypeptide(L)'
;MLDKIGKGILILVLTAAVLLGAYLGYSRYFMELQSRTVELCVDLNDVKKIAAYERQPVGPILKEIYKMGIPSIGVFEETLPDAAALGELVYIKGSGIYRLGEVNKRLTALTNKGLIKPGQTYIYIPCEKIRKRVNKHLGLMVDKQNIKYLGKDVLEVNEAEEELREIGLGISEVQQEFLEKIGFNLVPRVWNDQRYHLGNIGPKIETLADFDIIVFDGEEIVGYKDYIKDLAQALKKNKIKYGYIEIVKQDGDAYLRKLMDRDVIRVHSVPKNELKKLHKDEVVKRFVRAAKERKVSFIYLRPFLPPQVDAYPVAFNLDYFKNVKVELERAGFVIGKAEKVAPIHIKDWQLLLLGAGVIIAGLFLFNY
;
A
#
# COMPACT_ATOMS: atom_id res chain seq x y z
N MET A 1 49.36 -26.89 -29.10
CA MET A 1 48.42 -26.76 -30.22
C MET A 1 47.25 -27.70 -29.95
N LEU A 2 46.04 -27.19 -29.72
CA LEU A 2 44.83 -28.02 -29.70
C LEU A 2 44.71 -28.77 -31.04
N ASP A 3 44.48 -30.07 -30.99
CA ASP A 3 44.24 -30.86 -32.20
C ASP A 3 42.94 -30.41 -32.89
N LYS A 4 42.74 -30.80 -34.15
CA LYS A 4 41.55 -30.39 -34.92
C LYS A 4 40.24 -30.80 -34.23
N ILE A 5 40.26 -31.92 -33.50
CA ILE A 5 39.09 -32.48 -32.81
C ILE A 5 38.73 -31.63 -31.59
N GLY A 6 39.70 -31.26 -30.76
CA GLY A 6 39.53 -30.41 -29.59
C GLY A 6 39.06 -29.00 -29.94
N LYS A 7 39.59 -28.41 -31.03
CA LYS A 7 39.04 -27.14 -31.54
C LYS A 7 37.58 -27.26 -31.97
N GLY A 8 37.20 -28.36 -32.61
CA GLY A 8 35.81 -28.62 -33.02
C GLY A 8 34.84 -28.71 -31.83
N ILE A 9 35.24 -29.41 -30.76
CA ILE A 9 34.42 -29.54 -29.54
C ILE A 9 34.24 -28.17 -28.87
N LEU A 10 35.32 -27.38 -28.75
CA LEU A 10 35.25 -26.03 -28.15
C LEU A 10 34.32 -25.10 -28.94
N ILE A 11 34.39 -25.14 -30.28
CA ILE A 11 33.48 -24.36 -31.15
C ILE A 11 32.03 -24.81 -30.97
N LEU A 12 31.77 -26.11 -30.82
CA LEU A 12 30.42 -26.63 -30.61
C LEU A 12 29.84 -26.15 -29.27
N VAL A 13 30.60 -26.25 -28.18
CA VAL A 13 30.19 -25.77 -26.85
C VAL A 13 29.94 -24.26 -26.86
N LEU A 14 30.84 -23.49 -27.49
CA LEU A 14 30.67 -22.04 -27.64
C LEU A 14 29.39 -21.71 -28.43
N THR A 15 29.14 -22.42 -29.53
CA THR A 15 27.94 -22.22 -30.36
C THR A 15 26.68 -22.53 -29.58
N ALA A 16 26.66 -23.64 -28.82
CA ALA A 16 25.53 -24.00 -27.96
C ALA A 16 25.28 -22.96 -26.86
N ALA A 17 26.34 -22.41 -26.26
CA ALA A 17 26.23 -21.34 -25.27
C ALA A 17 25.67 -20.04 -25.87
N VAL A 18 26.11 -19.64 -27.07
CA VAL A 18 25.58 -18.45 -27.78
C VAL A 18 24.10 -18.64 -28.13
N LEU A 19 23.72 -19.81 -28.66
CA LEU A 19 22.33 -20.11 -28.97
C LEU A 19 21.44 -20.12 -27.72
N LEU A 20 21.93 -20.70 -26.62
CA LEU A 20 21.23 -20.68 -25.34
C LEU A 20 21.08 -19.24 -24.81
N GLY A 21 22.13 -18.42 -24.88
CA GLY A 21 22.09 -17.01 -24.48
C GLY A 21 21.09 -16.21 -25.32
N ALA A 22 21.08 -16.42 -26.64
CA ALA A 22 20.12 -15.81 -27.54
C ALA A 22 18.68 -16.24 -27.23
N TYR A 23 18.44 -17.53 -26.98
CA TYR A 23 17.13 -18.06 -26.61
C TYR A 23 16.64 -17.47 -25.27
N LEU A 24 17.49 -17.43 -24.24
CA LEU A 24 17.13 -16.84 -22.94
C LEU A 24 16.87 -15.33 -23.06
N GLY A 25 17.67 -14.62 -23.87
CA GLY A 25 17.46 -13.20 -24.18
C GLY A 25 16.14 -12.96 -24.91
N TYR A 26 15.82 -13.78 -25.90
CA TYR A 26 14.54 -13.72 -26.62
C TYR A 26 13.35 -14.04 -25.71
N SER A 27 13.45 -15.10 -24.91
CA SER A 27 12.43 -15.47 -23.94
C SER A 27 12.17 -14.32 -22.96
N ARG A 28 13.23 -13.67 -22.48
CA ARG A 28 13.12 -12.49 -21.60
C ARG A 28 12.44 -11.33 -22.30
N TYR A 29 12.85 -11.02 -23.51
CA TYR A 29 12.24 -9.97 -24.31
C TYR A 29 10.74 -10.22 -24.52
N PHE A 30 10.36 -11.45 -24.88
CA PHE A 30 8.97 -11.83 -25.09
C PHE A 30 8.13 -11.75 -23.81
N MET A 31 8.66 -12.20 -22.68
CA MET A 31 7.98 -12.09 -21.38
C MET A 31 7.84 -10.63 -20.90
N GLU A 32 8.85 -9.79 -21.16
CA GLU A 32 8.78 -8.35 -20.86
C GLU A 32 7.78 -7.61 -21.78
N LEU A 33 7.60 -8.06 -23.02
CA LEU A 33 6.54 -7.57 -23.90
C LEU A 33 5.14 -7.99 -23.44
N GLN A 34 5.00 -9.21 -22.92
CA GLN A 34 3.74 -9.70 -22.36
C GLN A 34 3.40 -9.07 -21.00
N SER A 35 4.40 -8.59 -20.26
CA SER A 35 4.23 -8.03 -18.91
C SER A 35 4.25 -6.50 -18.92
N ARG A 36 3.36 -5.90 -19.71
CA ARG A 36 3.17 -4.44 -19.77
C ARG A 36 1.89 -3.99 -19.08
N THR A 37 1.56 -4.63 -17.96
CA THR A 37 0.40 -4.23 -17.14
C THR A 37 0.82 -3.26 -16.06
N VAL A 38 0.10 -2.15 -15.93
CA VAL A 38 0.30 -1.18 -14.85
C VAL A 38 -1.02 -0.93 -14.15
N GLU A 39 -1.03 -1.08 -12.83
CA GLU A 39 -2.18 -0.73 -12.00
C GLU A 39 -2.11 0.74 -11.60
N LEU A 40 -3.21 1.47 -11.79
CA LEU A 40 -3.36 2.84 -11.32
C LEU A 40 -4.17 2.84 -10.03
N CYS A 41 -3.66 3.54 -9.02
CA CYS A 41 -4.29 3.70 -7.73
C CYS A 41 -4.31 5.17 -7.31
N VAL A 42 -5.44 5.68 -6.83
CA VAL A 42 -5.54 7.05 -6.29
C VAL A 42 -5.63 7.05 -4.77
N ASP A 43 -5.14 8.11 -4.11
CA ASP A 43 -5.27 8.28 -2.66
C ASP A 43 -6.66 8.84 -2.28
N LEU A 44 -7.47 8.06 -1.54
CA LEU A 44 -8.82 8.49 -1.15
C LEU A 44 -8.81 9.78 -0.32
N ASN A 45 -7.86 9.91 0.60
CA ASN A 45 -7.83 11.06 1.52
C ASN A 45 -7.45 12.33 0.78
N ASP A 46 -6.56 12.25 -0.21
CA ASP A 46 -6.26 13.39 -1.06
C ASP A 46 -7.42 13.71 -2.04
N VAL A 47 -8.16 12.71 -2.53
CA VAL A 47 -9.40 12.93 -3.32
C VAL A 47 -10.49 13.63 -2.47
N LYS A 48 -10.66 13.22 -1.20
CA LYS A 48 -11.57 13.90 -0.26
C LYS A 48 -11.21 15.37 -0.08
N LYS A 49 -9.92 15.72 -0.07
CA LYS A 49 -9.45 17.11 0.09
C LYS A 49 -9.81 17.99 -1.10
N ILE A 50 -9.58 17.52 -2.34
CA ILE A 50 -9.96 18.30 -3.54
C ILE A 50 -11.48 18.44 -3.65
N ALA A 51 -12.24 17.40 -3.28
CA ALA A 51 -13.70 17.45 -3.25
C ALA A 51 -14.22 18.45 -2.22
N ALA A 52 -13.67 18.42 -1.00
CA ALA A 52 -14.04 19.33 0.07
C ALA A 52 -13.72 20.79 -0.28
N TYR A 53 -12.60 21.04 -0.96
CA TYR A 53 -12.21 22.39 -1.39
C TYR A 53 -13.23 23.00 -2.37
N GLU A 54 -13.73 22.22 -3.33
CA GLU A 54 -14.79 22.65 -4.25
C GLU A 54 -16.22 22.45 -3.70
N ARG A 55 -16.36 21.98 -2.45
CA ARG A 55 -17.66 21.65 -1.81
C ARG A 55 -18.48 20.65 -2.62
N GLN A 56 -17.82 19.74 -3.32
CA GLN A 56 -18.45 18.68 -4.09
C GLN A 56 -18.55 17.39 -3.29
N PRO A 57 -19.61 16.59 -3.49
CA PRO A 57 -19.67 15.24 -2.94
C PRO A 57 -18.56 14.37 -3.56
N VAL A 58 -17.87 13.60 -2.73
CA VAL A 58 -16.75 12.74 -3.17
C VAL A 58 -17.22 11.58 -4.07
N GLY A 59 -18.45 11.11 -3.90
CA GLY A 59 -18.96 9.93 -4.61
C GLY A 59 -18.99 10.06 -6.13
N PRO A 60 -19.57 11.13 -6.71
CA PRO A 60 -19.49 11.38 -8.16
C PRO A 60 -18.06 11.43 -8.71
N ILE A 61 -17.14 12.09 -8.00
CA ILE A 61 -15.72 12.18 -8.39
C ILE A 61 -15.09 10.79 -8.43
N LEU A 62 -15.34 9.96 -7.41
CA LEU A 62 -14.86 8.57 -7.36
C LEU A 62 -15.42 7.72 -8.50
N LYS A 63 -16.70 7.87 -8.84
CA LYS A 63 -17.30 7.19 -10.00
C LYS A 63 -16.65 7.61 -11.31
N GLU A 64 -16.29 8.88 -11.45
CA GLU A 64 -15.59 9.38 -12.63
C GLU A 64 -14.16 8.83 -12.73
N ILE A 65 -13.42 8.81 -11.61
CA ILE A 65 -12.10 8.17 -11.51
C ILE A 65 -12.16 6.68 -11.90
N TYR A 66 -13.17 5.95 -11.43
CA TYR A 66 -13.32 4.55 -11.81
C TYR A 66 -13.63 4.41 -13.31
N LYS A 67 -14.58 5.19 -13.83
CA LYS A 67 -14.98 5.18 -15.25
C LYS A 67 -13.85 5.52 -16.21
N MET A 68 -12.89 6.36 -15.82
CA MET A 68 -11.72 6.63 -16.65
C MET A 68 -10.71 5.47 -16.67
N GLY A 69 -10.94 4.40 -15.92
CA GLY A 69 -10.11 3.19 -15.91
C GLY A 69 -8.98 3.24 -14.89
N ILE A 70 -9.19 3.90 -13.75
CA ILE A 70 -8.33 3.77 -12.57
C ILE A 70 -9.01 2.76 -11.64
N PRO A 71 -8.52 1.51 -11.59
CA PRO A 71 -9.25 0.42 -10.94
C PRO A 71 -9.09 0.38 -9.42
N SER A 72 -8.12 1.10 -8.85
CA SER A 72 -7.72 0.91 -7.45
C SER A 72 -7.71 2.21 -6.65
N ILE A 73 -7.91 2.06 -5.34
CA ILE A 73 -7.95 3.19 -4.41
C ILE A 73 -7.23 2.86 -3.11
N GLY A 74 -6.33 3.75 -2.71
CA GLY A 74 -5.62 3.67 -1.45
C GLY A 74 -6.50 4.15 -0.31
N VAL A 75 -6.70 3.30 0.69
CA VAL A 75 -7.55 3.58 1.85
C VAL A 75 -6.75 3.47 3.12
N PHE A 76 -6.86 4.47 4.00
CA PHE A 76 -6.24 4.41 5.32
C PHE A 76 -7.14 3.66 6.28
N GLU A 77 -6.53 3.08 7.31
CA GLU A 77 -7.28 2.67 8.49
C GLU A 77 -7.94 3.87 9.14
N GLU A 78 -9.12 3.63 9.71
CA GLU A 78 -9.88 4.67 10.37
C GLU A 78 -9.30 4.94 11.76
N THR A 79 -9.18 6.20 12.14
CA THR A 79 -8.83 6.61 13.51
C THR A 79 -10.09 6.94 14.32
N LEU A 80 -9.99 7.12 15.64
CA LEU A 80 -11.11 7.63 16.44
C LEU A 80 -11.68 8.96 15.90
N PRO A 81 -10.85 9.96 15.53
CA PRO A 81 -11.32 11.16 14.85
C PRO A 81 -12.10 10.89 13.57
N ASP A 82 -11.62 9.98 12.71
CA ASP A 82 -12.27 9.67 11.44
C ASP A 82 -13.64 9.02 11.66
N ALA A 83 -13.71 8.01 12.55
CA ALA A 83 -14.95 7.32 12.90
C ALA A 83 -15.97 8.27 13.54
N ALA A 84 -15.51 9.18 14.40
CA ALA A 84 -16.37 10.21 14.98
C ALA A 84 -16.89 11.19 13.91
N ALA A 85 -16.05 11.59 12.95
CA ALA A 85 -16.45 12.46 11.85
C ALA A 85 -17.46 11.80 10.91
N LEU A 86 -17.43 10.46 10.78
CA LEU A 86 -18.45 9.68 10.08
C LEU A 86 -19.72 9.43 10.91
N GLY A 87 -19.76 9.84 12.18
CA GLY A 87 -20.88 9.59 13.08
C GLY A 87 -21.00 8.14 13.54
N GLU A 88 -19.94 7.34 13.38
CA GLU A 88 -19.91 5.92 13.73
C GLU A 88 -19.77 5.69 15.24
N LEU A 89 -19.10 6.61 15.93
CA LEU A 89 -18.87 6.58 17.37
C LEU A 89 -18.77 7.99 17.96
N VAL A 90 -18.80 8.07 19.28
CA VAL A 90 -18.45 9.28 20.04
C VAL A 90 -17.34 8.91 21.02
N TYR A 91 -16.23 9.65 21.01
CA TYR A 91 -15.19 9.52 22.04
C TYR A 91 -15.02 10.84 22.78
N ILE A 92 -14.84 10.77 24.11
CA ILE A 92 -14.71 11.96 24.95
C ILE A 92 -14.05 11.62 26.29
N LYS A 93 -13.18 12.51 26.78
CA LYS A 93 -12.64 12.43 28.15
C LYS A 93 -13.74 12.62 29.20
N GLY A 94 -13.67 11.90 30.31
CA GLY A 94 -14.67 11.96 31.39
C GLY A 94 -14.85 13.37 31.97
N SER A 95 -13.76 14.14 32.10
CA SER A 95 -13.83 15.56 32.48
C SER A 95 -14.57 16.44 31.48
N GLY A 96 -14.59 16.05 30.19
CA GLY A 96 -15.43 16.65 29.16
C GLY A 96 -16.91 16.33 29.37
N ILE A 97 -17.24 15.09 29.72
CA ILE A 97 -18.63 14.68 30.03
C ILE A 97 -19.20 15.50 31.18
N TYR A 98 -18.45 15.66 32.28
CA TYR A 98 -18.88 16.49 33.41
C TYR A 98 -19.09 17.97 33.06
N ARG A 99 -18.28 18.51 32.14
CA ARG A 99 -18.37 19.92 31.72
C ARG A 99 -19.51 20.19 30.74
N LEU A 100 -19.75 19.26 29.82
CA LEU A 100 -20.78 19.40 28.79
C LEU A 100 -22.18 19.02 29.31
N GLY A 101 -22.27 18.28 30.41
CA GLY A 101 -23.52 17.77 30.94
C GLY A 101 -24.07 16.64 30.07
N GLU A 102 -25.15 16.89 29.32
CA GLU A 102 -25.79 15.88 28.48
C GLU A 102 -25.10 15.73 27.12
N VAL A 103 -24.08 14.87 27.06
CA VAL A 103 -23.41 14.49 25.79
C VAL A 103 -24.30 13.55 24.96
N ASN A 104 -24.78 12.48 25.59
CA ASN A 104 -25.81 11.60 25.04
C ASN A 104 -26.47 10.81 26.18
N LYS A 105 -27.69 10.30 25.94
CA LYS A 105 -28.49 9.58 26.96
C LYS A 105 -27.72 8.44 27.63
N ARG A 106 -26.86 7.74 26.88
CA ARG A 106 -26.10 6.58 27.38
C ARG A 106 -24.99 7.00 28.36
N LEU A 107 -24.19 7.99 27.99
CA LEU A 107 -23.13 8.54 28.83
C LEU A 107 -23.72 9.26 30.05
N THR A 108 -24.80 10.04 29.89
CA THR A 108 -25.50 10.67 31.03
C THR A 108 -25.97 9.64 32.05
N ALA A 109 -26.54 8.51 31.61
CA ALA A 109 -26.95 7.43 32.50
C ALA A 109 -25.77 6.78 33.24
N LEU A 110 -24.57 6.73 32.63
CA LEU A 110 -23.36 6.25 33.30
C LEU A 110 -22.82 7.29 34.30
N THR A 111 -22.87 8.57 33.96
CA THR A 111 -22.49 9.68 34.86
C THR A 111 -23.36 9.67 36.11
N ASN A 112 -24.68 9.55 35.97
CA ASN A 112 -25.63 9.52 37.10
C ASN A 112 -25.43 8.30 38.00
N LYS A 113 -24.83 7.22 37.49
CA LYS A 113 -24.47 6.02 38.26
C LYS A 113 -23.09 6.13 38.94
N GLY A 114 -22.38 7.25 38.79
CA GLY A 114 -21.03 7.42 39.33
C GLY A 114 -19.98 6.54 38.65
N LEU A 115 -20.24 6.08 37.41
CA LEU A 115 -19.33 5.18 36.68
C LEU A 115 -18.34 5.92 35.79
N ILE A 116 -18.52 7.23 35.59
CA ILE A 116 -17.60 8.07 34.81
C ILE A 116 -16.52 8.63 35.73
N LYS A 117 -15.27 8.58 35.28
CA LYS A 117 -14.10 9.10 35.97
C LYS A 117 -13.49 10.24 35.15
N PRO A 118 -13.13 11.39 35.76
CA PRO A 118 -12.65 12.55 34.99
C PRO A 118 -11.41 12.31 34.12
N GLY A 119 -10.51 11.42 34.55
CA GLY A 119 -9.24 11.14 33.89
C GLY A 119 -9.32 10.18 32.70
N GLN A 120 -10.39 9.39 32.58
CA GLN A 120 -10.50 8.32 31.58
C GLN A 120 -11.12 8.81 30.29
N THR A 121 -10.85 8.10 29.19
CA THR A 121 -11.49 8.33 27.89
C THR A 121 -12.64 7.35 27.71
N TYR A 122 -13.80 7.85 27.26
CA TYR A 122 -14.98 7.03 27.02
C TYR A 122 -15.29 6.99 25.53
N ILE A 123 -15.47 5.79 24.98
CA ILE A 123 -15.79 5.56 23.57
C ILE A 123 -17.15 4.86 23.51
N TYR A 124 -18.15 5.57 22.98
CA TYR A 124 -19.50 5.08 22.77
C TYR A 124 -19.68 4.66 21.31
N ILE A 125 -20.03 3.38 21.10
CA ILE A 125 -20.13 2.76 19.77
C ILE A 125 -21.48 2.02 19.67
N PRO A 126 -22.52 2.68 19.11
CA PRO A 126 -23.87 2.12 19.09
C PRO A 126 -24.02 0.94 18.13
N CYS A 127 -23.38 0.98 16.96
CA CYS A 127 -23.49 -0.05 15.93
C CYS A 127 -22.63 -1.27 16.28
N GLU A 128 -23.23 -2.47 16.26
CA GLU A 128 -22.53 -3.71 16.61
C GLU A 128 -21.36 -4.04 15.66
N LYS A 129 -21.55 -3.85 14.35
CA LYS A 129 -20.54 -4.16 13.33
C LYS A 129 -19.26 -3.34 13.57
N ILE A 130 -19.44 -2.02 13.67
CA ILE A 130 -18.38 -1.04 13.96
C ILE A 130 -17.72 -1.36 15.30
N ARG A 131 -18.52 -1.63 16.33
CA ARG A 131 -18.02 -1.99 17.65
C ARG A 131 -17.13 -3.24 17.63
N LYS A 132 -17.46 -4.27 16.83
CA LYS A 132 -16.60 -5.46 16.70
C LYS A 132 -15.24 -5.11 16.12
N ARG A 133 -15.19 -4.29 15.06
CA ARG A 133 -13.95 -3.80 14.46
C ARG A 133 -13.16 -2.96 15.47
N VAL A 134 -13.76 -1.93 16.06
CA VAL A 134 -13.08 -1.06 17.02
C VAL A 134 -12.55 -1.85 18.22
N ASN A 135 -13.35 -2.75 18.82
CA ASN A 135 -12.90 -3.59 19.94
C ASN A 135 -11.73 -4.50 19.53
N LYS A 136 -11.77 -5.07 18.32
CA LYS A 136 -10.70 -5.93 17.81
C LYS A 136 -9.40 -5.14 17.67
N HIS A 137 -9.42 -4.02 16.97
CA HIS A 137 -8.21 -3.24 16.69
C HIS A 137 -7.70 -2.52 17.93
N LEU A 138 -8.58 -1.93 18.74
CA LEU A 138 -8.17 -1.29 19.99
C LEU A 138 -7.57 -2.31 20.97
N GLY A 139 -8.15 -3.51 21.08
CA GLY A 139 -7.63 -4.59 21.93
C GLY A 139 -6.31 -5.21 21.44
N LEU A 140 -5.85 -4.90 20.23
CA LEU A 140 -4.50 -5.25 19.76
C LEU A 140 -3.45 -4.24 20.19
N MET A 141 -3.86 -3.00 20.43
CA MET A 141 -2.94 -1.86 20.65
C MET A 141 -2.95 -1.39 22.10
N VAL A 142 -4.06 -1.60 22.82
CA VAL A 142 -4.25 -1.19 24.21
C VAL A 142 -4.35 -2.42 25.10
N ASP A 143 -3.60 -2.42 26.20
CA ASP A 143 -3.63 -3.50 27.17
C ASP A 143 -5.06 -3.73 27.70
N LYS A 144 -5.45 -5.00 27.81
CA LYS A 144 -6.79 -5.39 28.28
C LYS A 144 -7.14 -4.80 29.66
N GLN A 145 -6.15 -4.60 30.52
CA GLN A 145 -6.33 -3.98 31.85
C GLN A 145 -6.70 -2.49 31.77
N ASN A 146 -6.35 -1.82 30.67
CA ASN A 146 -6.68 -0.43 30.41
C ASN A 146 -8.03 -0.27 29.71
N ILE A 147 -8.70 -1.36 29.30
CA ILE A 147 -10.03 -1.32 28.68
C ILE A 147 -11.05 -1.93 29.63
N LYS A 148 -12.05 -1.14 30.03
CA LYS A 148 -13.20 -1.59 30.80
C LYS A 148 -14.49 -1.40 30.01
N TYR A 149 -15.27 -2.46 29.88
CA TYR A 149 -16.55 -2.44 29.18
C TYR A 149 -17.67 -1.97 30.12
N LEU A 150 -18.32 -0.86 29.80
CA LEU A 150 -19.45 -0.31 30.54
C LEU A 150 -20.78 -0.65 29.84
N GLY A 151 -21.19 -1.90 30.00
CA GLY A 151 -22.27 -2.50 29.24
C GLY A 151 -21.78 -2.99 27.88
N LYS A 152 -22.66 -3.02 26.88
CA LYS A 152 -22.31 -3.59 25.56
C LYS A 152 -21.62 -2.57 24.65
N ASP A 153 -21.89 -1.29 24.81
CA ASP A 153 -21.71 -0.25 23.79
C ASP A 153 -20.75 0.88 24.19
N VAL A 154 -20.23 0.86 25.42
CA VAL A 154 -19.31 1.89 25.92
C VAL A 154 -18.02 1.24 26.43
N LEU A 155 -16.89 1.79 26.01
CA LEU A 155 -15.56 1.48 26.51
C LEU A 155 -15.08 2.63 27.42
N GLU A 156 -14.59 2.30 28.61
CA GLU A 156 -13.72 3.16 29.41
C GLU A 156 -12.27 2.76 29.13
N VAL A 157 -11.45 3.70 28.68
CA VAL A 157 -10.05 3.46 28.32
C VAL A 157 -9.14 4.31 29.21
N ASN A 158 -8.19 3.64 29.86
CA ASN A 158 -7.18 4.23 30.73
C ASN A 158 -5.92 4.59 29.95
N GLU A 159 -6.06 5.52 29.02
CA GLU A 159 -4.96 5.99 28.18
C GLU A 159 -5.23 7.44 27.75
N ALA A 160 -4.16 8.17 27.44
CA ALA A 160 -4.28 9.54 26.98
C ALA A 160 -5.13 9.58 25.70
N GLU A 161 -6.06 10.52 25.62
CA GLU A 161 -6.95 10.65 24.46
C GLU A 161 -6.13 10.88 23.18
N GLU A 162 -5.03 11.63 23.30
CA GLU A 162 -4.09 11.93 22.22
C GLU A 162 -3.50 10.65 21.61
N GLU A 163 -3.01 9.72 22.45
CA GLU A 163 -2.48 8.42 22.01
C GLU A 163 -3.54 7.58 21.30
N LEU A 164 -4.77 7.59 21.82
CA LEU A 164 -5.88 6.83 21.24
C LEU A 164 -6.29 7.33 19.86
N ARG A 165 -6.08 8.62 19.56
CA ARG A 165 -6.43 9.23 18.27
C ARG A 165 -5.49 8.80 17.15
N GLU A 166 -4.32 8.28 17.47
CA GLU A 166 -3.32 7.81 16.49
C GLU A 166 -3.48 6.33 16.13
N ILE A 167 -4.34 5.60 16.86
CA ILE A 167 -4.57 4.18 16.65
C ILE A 167 -5.37 3.92 15.37
N GLY A 168 -4.81 3.08 14.50
CA GLY A 168 -5.52 2.53 13.33
C GLY A 168 -6.54 1.46 13.74
N LEU A 169 -7.84 1.78 13.63
CA LEU A 169 -8.99 0.94 13.99
C LEU A 169 -9.46 0.04 12.84
N GLY A 170 -8.60 -0.24 11.87
CA GLY A 170 -8.95 -1.05 10.69
C GLY A 170 -9.69 -0.27 9.61
N ILE A 171 -9.90 -0.92 8.47
CA ILE A 171 -10.64 -0.35 7.34
C ILE A 171 -12.14 -0.29 7.68
N SER A 172 -12.77 0.88 7.49
CA SER A 172 -14.21 1.05 7.74
C SER A 172 -15.03 0.21 6.78
N GLU A 173 -15.97 -0.57 7.32
CA GLU A 173 -16.84 -1.42 6.51
C GLU A 173 -17.83 -0.58 5.69
N VAL A 174 -18.22 0.59 6.21
CA VAL A 174 -19.07 1.54 5.46
C VAL A 174 -18.30 2.09 4.26
N GLN A 175 -17.04 2.46 4.47
CA GLN A 175 -16.17 2.94 3.40
C GLN A 175 -15.86 1.84 2.38
N GLN A 176 -15.56 0.64 2.85
CA GLN A 176 -15.28 -0.52 2.02
C GLN A 176 -16.46 -0.86 1.12
N GLU A 177 -17.64 -1.06 1.70
CA GLU A 177 -18.85 -1.36 0.92
C GLU A 177 -19.18 -0.28 -0.11
N PHE A 178 -18.94 1.00 0.23
CA PHE A 178 -19.18 2.11 -0.70
C PHE A 178 -18.23 2.07 -1.91
N LEU A 179 -16.94 1.83 -1.69
CA LEU A 179 -15.92 1.81 -2.73
C LEU A 179 -16.00 0.56 -3.61
N GLU A 180 -16.25 -0.60 -3.00
CA GLU A 180 -16.46 -1.85 -3.71
C GLU A 180 -17.71 -1.80 -4.61
N LYS A 181 -18.79 -1.15 -4.15
CA LYS A 181 -19.98 -0.90 -4.99
C LYS A 181 -19.70 -0.05 -6.23
N ILE A 182 -18.68 0.80 -6.19
CA ILE A 182 -18.23 1.55 -7.38
C ILE A 182 -17.38 0.64 -8.30
N GLY A 183 -16.71 -0.36 -7.74
CA GLY A 183 -15.88 -1.34 -8.43
C GLY A 183 -14.38 -1.23 -8.12
N PHE A 184 -13.98 -0.41 -7.15
CA PHE A 184 -12.57 -0.25 -6.81
C PHE A 184 -11.98 -1.49 -6.14
N ASN A 185 -10.72 -1.79 -6.46
CA ASN A 185 -9.87 -2.61 -5.61
C ASN A 185 -9.28 -1.73 -4.50
N LEU A 186 -9.43 -2.16 -3.25
CA LEU A 186 -8.93 -1.40 -2.10
C LEU A 186 -7.48 -1.80 -1.80
N VAL A 187 -6.66 -0.79 -1.56
CA VAL A 187 -5.25 -0.95 -1.18
C VAL A 187 -5.05 -0.32 0.20
N PRO A 188 -5.04 -1.12 1.27
CA PRO A 188 -4.84 -0.62 2.62
C PRO A 188 -3.52 0.13 2.76
N ARG A 189 -3.61 1.26 3.45
CA ARG A 189 -2.49 2.10 3.85
C ARG A 189 -2.34 2.04 5.35
N VAL A 190 -1.23 1.44 5.76
CA VAL A 190 -0.94 1.10 7.15
C VAL A 190 0.34 1.84 7.57
N TRP A 191 0.37 2.41 8.76
CA TRP A 191 1.54 3.09 9.30
C TRP A 191 2.14 2.30 10.47
N ASN A 192 3.41 2.55 10.77
CA ASN A 192 4.04 1.99 11.96
C ASN A 192 3.50 2.67 13.23
N ASP A 193 3.45 1.90 14.30
CA ASP A 193 3.05 2.34 15.64
C ASP A 193 3.94 1.60 16.65
N GLN A 194 4.44 2.31 17.66
CA GLN A 194 5.39 1.77 18.63
C GLN A 194 4.80 0.63 19.48
N ARG A 195 3.47 0.53 19.56
CA ARG A 195 2.78 -0.55 20.27
C ARG A 195 2.82 -1.87 19.51
N TYR A 196 3.34 -1.94 18.27
CA TYR A 196 3.48 -3.21 17.57
C TYR A 196 4.58 -4.10 18.16
N HIS A 197 4.23 -5.36 18.44
CA HIS A 197 5.12 -6.39 18.94
C HIS A 197 4.70 -7.78 18.42
N LEU A 198 5.49 -8.81 18.75
CA LEU A 198 5.27 -10.19 18.30
C LEU A 198 3.84 -10.71 18.53
N GLY A 199 3.17 -10.25 19.59
CA GLY A 199 1.84 -10.71 19.99
C GLY A 199 0.67 -10.09 19.22
N ASN A 200 0.87 -8.92 18.59
CA ASN A 200 -0.22 -8.20 17.93
C ASN A 200 0.00 -7.96 16.43
N ILE A 201 1.24 -8.05 15.92
CA ILE A 201 1.53 -7.81 14.50
C ILE A 201 0.88 -8.86 13.59
N GLY A 202 0.91 -10.14 13.98
CA GLY A 202 0.23 -11.22 13.25
C GLY A 202 -1.28 -10.99 13.16
N PRO A 203 -1.98 -10.88 14.30
CA PRO A 203 -3.42 -10.57 14.33
C PRO A 203 -3.81 -9.29 13.59
N LYS A 204 -2.96 -8.25 13.62
CA LYS A 204 -3.14 -7.02 12.83
C LYS A 204 -3.18 -7.33 11.34
N ILE A 205 -2.19 -8.06 10.83
CA ILE A 205 -2.12 -8.42 9.41
C ILE A 205 -3.23 -9.39 9.00
N GLU A 206 -3.67 -10.28 9.89
CA GLU A 206 -4.83 -11.14 9.65
C GLU A 206 -6.12 -10.35 9.41
N THR A 207 -6.24 -9.12 9.94
CA THR A 207 -7.39 -8.23 9.64
C THR A 207 -7.39 -7.71 8.20
N LEU A 208 -6.27 -7.84 7.48
CA LEU A 208 -6.08 -7.37 6.11
C LEU A 208 -6.05 -8.52 5.09
N ALA A 209 -6.42 -9.74 5.50
CA ALA A 209 -6.32 -10.93 4.66
C ALA A 209 -7.22 -10.89 3.39
N ASP A 210 -8.24 -10.03 3.37
CA ASP A 210 -9.12 -9.83 2.22
C ASP A 210 -8.51 -8.92 1.14
N PHE A 211 -7.33 -8.31 1.39
CA PHE A 211 -6.68 -7.40 0.47
C PHE A 211 -5.42 -8.02 -0.16
N ASP A 212 -5.23 -7.82 -1.47
CA ASP A 212 -4.10 -8.41 -2.20
C ASP A 212 -2.76 -7.70 -1.96
N ILE A 213 -2.80 -6.37 -1.80
CA ILE A 213 -1.63 -5.49 -1.72
C ILE A 213 -1.84 -4.51 -0.58
N ILE A 214 -0.82 -4.32 0.25
CA ILE A 214 -0.76 -3.20 1.19
C ILE A 214 0.39 -2.26 0.85
N VAL A 215 0.23 -0.98 1.18
CA VAL A 215 1.28 0.04 1.01
C VAL A 215 1.49 0.75 2.34
N PHE A 216 2.70 0.70 2.87
CA PHE A 216 2.98 1.40 4.13
C PHE A 216 2.94 2.93 3.97
N ASP A 217 2.62 3.63 5.05
CA ASP A 217 2.71 5.09 5.18
C ASP A 217 3.63 5.45 6.36
N GLY A 218 4.20 6.64 6.32
CA GLY A 218 5.19 7.10 7.30
C GLY A 218 6.63 6.76 6.95
N GLU A 219 7.55 7.10 7.88
CA GLU A 219 9.00 6.93 7.72
C GLU A 219 9.48 5.51 8.03
N GLU A 220 8.67 4.72 8.74
CA GLU A 220 8.99 3.36 9.14
C GLU A 220 7.91 2.39 8.64
N ILE A 221 8.30 1.17 8.29
CA ILE A 221 7.32 0.10 8.07
C ILE A 221 6.82 -0.46 9.40
N VAL A 222 5.64 -1.08 9.39
CA VAL A 222 5.06 -1.74 10.56
C VAL A 222 6.06 -2.74 11.18
N GLY A 223 6.20 -2.71 12.50
CA GLY A 223 7.07 -3.63 13.23
C GLY A 223 8.56 -3.32 13.12
N TYR A 224 8.94 -2.18 12.53
CA TYR A 224 10.29 -1.66 12.67
C TYR A 224 10.58 -1.36 14.15
N LYS A 225 11.73 -1.73 14.71
CA LYS A 225 12.85 -2.43 14.04
C LYS A 225 12.81 -3.96 14.18
N ASP A 226 12.28 -4.47 15.29
CA ASP A 226 12.58 -5.83 15.75
C ASP A 226 11.63 -6.90 15.18
N TYR A 227 10.48 -6.52 14.65
CA TYR A 227 9.39 -7.44 14.28
C TYR A 227 9.14 -7.55 12.77
N ILE A 228 10.08 -7.07 11.95
CA ILE A 228 9.97 -7.12 10.47
C ILE A 228 9.90 -8.58 9.96
N LYS A 229 10.56 -9.51 10.66
CA LYS A 229 10.49 -10.94 10.32
C LYS A 229 9.09 -11.50 10.55
N ASP A 230 8.46 -11.13 11.66
CA ASP A 230 7.11 -11.54 12.02
C ASP A 230 6.08 -10.90 11.08
N LEU A 231 6.28 -9.63 10.72
CA LEU A 231 5.52 -8.96 9.66
C LEU A 231 5.58 -9.76 8.36
N ALA A 232 6.78 -10.11 7.89
CA ALA A 232 6.96 -10.84 6.64
C ALA A 232 6.27 -12.22 6.67
N GLN A 233 6.35 -12.93 7.80
CA GLN A 233 5.65 -14.20 7.98
C GLN A 233 4.13 -14.02 7.95
N ALA A 234 3.62 -13.00 8.63
CA ALA A 234 2.19 -12.71 8.67
C ALA A 234 1.65 -12.31 7.29
N LEU A 235 2.37 -11.49 6.52
CA LEU A 235 2.00 -11.12 5.16
C LEU A 235 1.95 -12.34 4.24
N LYS A 236 2.99 -13.19 4.27
CA LYS A 236 3.03 -14.42 3.48
C LYS A 236 1.94 -15.41 3.85
N LYS A 237 1.69 -15.62 5.14
CA LYS A 237 0.62 -16.49 5.65
C LYS A 237 -0.75 -16.07 5.08
N ASN A 238 -0.99 -14.76 5.02
CA ASN A 238 -2.24 -14.19 4.53
C ASN A 238 -2.23 -13.90 3.01
N LYS A 239 -1.15 -14.27 2.29
CA LYS A 239 -0.97 -14.04 0.84
C LYS A 239 -1.04 -12.57 0.42
N ILE A 240 -0.69 -11.66 1.33
CA ILE A 240 -0.69 -10.22 1.11
C ILE A 240 0.67 -9.82 0.51
N LYS A 241 0.63 -9.10 -0.60
CA LYS A 241 1.83 -8.55 -1.24
C LYS A 241 2.23 -7.22 -0.61
N TYR A 242 3.53 -6.98 -0.53
CA TYR A 242 4.09 -5.71 -0.08
C TYR A 242 4.28 -4.75 -1.26
N GLY A 243 3.50 -3.66 -1.30
CA GLY A 243 3.69 -2.53 -2.20
C GLY A 243 4.82 -1.60 -1.72
N TYR A 244 6.01 -1.76 -2.29
CA TYR A 244 7.21 -1.00 -1.94
C TYR A 244 7.33 0.29 -2.77
N ILE A 245 7.36 1.45 -2.10
CA ILE A 245 7.51 2.76 -2.75
C ILE A 245 8.98 3.05 -3.06
N GLU A 246 9.37 3.08 -4.33
CA GLU A 246 10.79 3.07 -4.71
C GLU A 246 11.61 4.36 -4.45
N ILE A 247 10.96 5.51 -4.27
CA ILE A 247 11.64 6.81 -4.08
C ILE A 247 11.68 7.21 -2.60
N VAL A 248 10.79 6.65 -1.79
CA VAL A 248 10.68 7.01 -0.37
C VAL A 248 11.55 6.05 0.41
N LYS A 249 12.53 6.58 1.13
CA LYS A 249 13.26 5.79 2.11
C LYS A 249 12.32 5.55 3.29
N GLN A 250 12.00 4.28 3.54
CA GLN A 250 11.29 3.85 4.75
C GLN A 250 12.19 2.89 5.52
N ASP A 251 12.37 3.15 6.80
CA ASP A 251 13.20 2.29 7.64
C ASP A 251 12.55 0.91 7.75
N GLY A 252 13.38 -0.12 7.54
CA GLY A 252 12.97 -1.53 7.48
C GLY A 252 12.61 -2.07 6.08
N ASP A 253 12.46 -1.21 5.07
CA ASP A 253 12.05 -1.62 3.71
C ASP A 253 12.96 -2.71 3.13
N ALA A 254 14.29 -2.52 3.21
CA ALA A 254 15.25 -3.36 2.52
C ALA A 254 15.25 -4.78 3.11
N TYR A 255 15.06 -4.88 4.43
CA TYR A 255 14.98 -6.16 5.11
C TYR A 255 13.65 -6.85 4.79
N LEU A 256 12.52 -6.12 4.81
CA LEU A 256 11.22 -6.70 4.45
C LEU A 256 11.22 -7.19 3.00
N ARG A 257 11.76 -6.41 2.05
CA ARG A 257 11.85 -6.83 0.63
C ARG A 257 12.63 -8.13 0.47
N LYS A 258 13.76 -8.27 1.19
CA LYS A 258 14.55 -9.51 1.17
C LYS A 258 13.75 -10.70 1.70
N LEU A 259 12.94 -10.49 2.74
CA LEU A 259 12.12 -11.55 3.33
C LEU A 259 10.92 -11.89 2.45
N MET A 260 10.24 -10.90 1.87
CA MET A 260 9.08 -11.09 1.00
C MET A 260 9.45 -11.67 -0.37
N ASP A 261 10.68 -11.44 -0.83
CA ASP A 261 11.23 -11.94 -2.10
C ASP A 261 10.30 -11.65 -3.28
N ARG A 262 9.50 -12.65 -3.67
CA ARG A 262 8.59 -12.63 -4.82
C ARG A 262 7.27 -11.92 -4.56
N ASP A 263 6.92 -11.67 -3.30
CA ASP A 263 5.64 -11.08 -2.88
C ASP A 263 5.78 -9.56 -2.67
N VAL A 264 6.60 -8.92 -3.51
CA VAL A 264 6.84 -7.47 -3.54
C VAL A 264 6.34 -6.90 -4.86
N ILE A 265 5.51 -5.87 -4.79
CA ILE A 265 5.09 -5.05 -5.93
C ILE A 265 5.81 -3.71 -5.85
N ARG A 266 6.48 -3.33 -6.95
CA ARG A 266 7.19 -2.04 -7.02
C ARG A 266 6.18 -0.94 -7.31
N VAL A 267 6.07 0.00 -6.38
CA VAL A 267 5.15 1.14 -6.41
C VAL A 267 5.91 2.41 -6.72
N HIS A 268 5.39 3.23 -7.64
CA HIS A 268 5.86 4.59 -7.84
C HIS A 268 4.82 5.60 -7.38
N SER A 269 5.27 6.57 -6.59
CA SER A 269 4.48 7.74 -6.21
C SER A 269 5.38 8.97 -6.26
N VAL A 270 4.81 10.13 -6.55
CA VAL A 270 5.48 11.41 -6.43
C VAL A 270 5.16 11.99 -5.04
N PRO A 271 6.16 12.17 -4.16
CA PRO A 271 5.95 12.74 -2.82
C PRO A 271 5.27 14.11 -2.86
N LYS A 272 4.43 14.43 -1.87
CA LYS A 272 3.63 15.68 -1.82
C LYS A 272 4.50 16.94 -1.88
N ASN A 273 5.63 16.95 -1.17
CA ASN A 273 6.57 18.06 -1.15
C ASN A 273 7.25 18.29 -2.51
N GLU A 274 7.40 17.23 -3.31
CA GLU A 274 7.95 17.31 -4.66
C GLU A 274 6.87 17.69 -5.68
N LEU A 275 5.67 17.12 -5.57
CA LEU A 275 4.53 17.42 -6.43
C LEU A 275 4.18 18.92 -6.45
N LYS A 276 4.35 19.60 -5.31
CA LYS A 276 4.18 21.07 -5.16
C LYS A 276 5.06 21.91 -6.08
N LYS A 277 6.17 21.34 -6.56
CA LYS A 277 7.20 22.05 -7.34
C LYS A 277 7.16 21.70 -8.83
N LEU A 278 6.38 20.69 -9.21
CA LEU A 278 6.37 20.14 -10.56
C LEU A 278 5.10 20.55 -11.29
N HIS A 279 5.20 20.67 -12.61
CA HIS A 279 4.05 20.85 -13.48
C HIS A 279 3.40 19.51 -13.84
N LYS A 280 2.11 19.53 -14.18
CA LYS A 280 1.33 18.34 -14.60
C LYS A 280 2.08 17.46 -15.60
N ASP A 281 2.63 18.05 -16.65
CA ASP A 281 3.27 17.30 -17.75
C ASP A 281 4.60 16.64 -17.32
N GLU A 282 5.34 17.28 -16.41
CA GLU A 282 6.57 16.71 -15.85
C GLU A 282 6.26 15.48 -15.00
N VAL A 283 5.19 15.57 -14.21
CA VAL A 283 4.70 14.48 -13.36
C VAL A 283 4.20 13.31 -14.22
N VAL A 284 3.43 13.58 -15.29
CA VAL A 284 2.99 12.55 -16.25
C VAL A 284 4.20 11.84 -16.88
N LYS A 285 5.17 12.59 -17.41
CA LYS A 285 6.41 12.01 -17.98
C LYS A 285 7.15 11.14 -16.97
N ARG A 286 7.20 11.55 -15.71
CA ARG A 286 7.84 10.77 -14.64
C ARG A 286 7.17 9.43 -14.40
N PHE A 287 5.84 9.36 -14.39
CA PHE A 287 5.10 8.11 -14.25
C PHE A 287 5.37 7.18 -15.43
N VAL A 288 5.36 7.70 -16.66
CA VAL A 288 5.70 6.90 -17.85
C VAL A 288 7.13 6.36 -17.78
N ARG A 289 8.09 7.19 -17.36
CA ARG A 289 9.48 6.75 -17.15
C ARG A 289 9.60 5.71 -16.03
N ALA A 290 8.81 5.83 -14.97
CA ALA A 290 8.75 4.82 -13.91
C ALA A 290 8.35 3.44 -14.45
N ALA A 291 7.31 3.40 -15.27
CA ALA A 291 6.88 2.16 -15.92
C ALA A 291 7.94 1.64 -16.91
N LYS A 292 8.43 2.49 -17.82
CA LYS A 292 9.36 2.10 -18.91
C LYS A 292 10.76 1.72 -18.43
N GLU A 293 11.39 2.56 -17.61
CA GLU A 293 12.80 2.44 -17.26
C GLU A 293 12.99 1.61 -15.99
N ARG A 294 12.05 1.71 -15.03
CA ARG A 294 12.18 1.12 -13.69
C ARG A 294 11.30 -0.11 -13.47
N LYS A 295 10.54 -0.54 -14.48
CA LYS A 295 9.66 -1.72 -14.41
C LYS A 295 8.68 -1.65 -13.23
N VAL A 296 8.15 -0.46 -12.98
CA VAL A 296 7.08 -0.24 -12.00
C VAL A 296 5.79 -0.80 -12.60
N SER A 297 5.10 -1.67 -11.84
CA SER A 297 3.81 -2.24 -12.21
C SER A 297 2.64 -1.65 -11.44
N PHE A 298 2.91 -0.76 -10.47
CA PHE A 298 1.88 -0.11 -9.67
C PHE A 298 2.18 1.39 -9.51
N ILE A 299 1.26 2.24 -9.94
CA ILE A 299 1.39 3.69 -9.90
C ILE A 299 0.37 4.24 -8.89
N TYR A 300 0.89 4.88 -7.85
CA TYR A 300 0.13 5.51 -6.79
C TYR A 300 0.04 7.03 -7.04
N LEU A 301 -1.08 7.43 -7.62
CA LEU A 301 -1.42 8.78 -8.05
C LEU A 301 -1.87 9.63 -6.86
N ARG A 302 -1.08 10.64 -6.52
CA ARG A 302 -1.48 11.71 -5.61
C ARG A 302 -2.06 12.87 -6.41
N PRO A 303 -3.24 13.40 -6.05
CA PRO A 303 -3.77 14.64 -6.61
C PRO A 303 -2.86 15.83 -6.31
N PHE A 304 -2.83 16.80 -7.23
CA PHE A 304 -2.41 18.16 -6.97
C PHE A 304 -3.41 18.83 -6.02
N LEU A 305 -2.93 19.30 -4.88
CA LEU A 305 -3.80 19.84 -3.82
C LEU A 305 -3.81 21.37 -3.84
N PRO A 306 -4.92 22.01 -3.44
CA PRO A 306 -4.94 23.44 -3.12
C PRO A 306 -3.87 23.81 -2.08
N PRO A 307 -3.30 25.03 -2.14
CA PRO A 307 -3.61 26.11 -3.08
C PRO A 307 -2.83 26.01 -4.41
N GLN A 308 -2.07 24.93 -4.67
CA GLN A 308 -1.31 24.80 -5.92
C GLN A 308 -2.22 24.82 -7.16
N VAL A 309 -3.44 24.29 -7.01
CA VAL A 309 -4.52 24.38 -7.98
C VAL A 309 -5.75 24.88 -7.24
N ASP A 310 -6.16 26.12 -7.53
CA ASP A 310 -7.16 26.86 -6.77
C ASP A 310 -8.49 27.07 -7.52
N ALA A 311 -8.47 27.18 -8.85
CA ALA A 311 -9.68 27.42 -9.63
C ALA A 311 -10.60 26.19 -9.71
N TYR A 312 -10.10 25.07 -10.26
CA TYR A 312 -10.86 23.84 -10.48
C TYR A 312 -10.03 22.58 -10.20
N PRO A 313 -9.53 22.38 -8.96
CA PRO A 313 -8.71 21.22 -8.60
C PRO A 313 -9.33 19.85 -8.93
N VAL A 314 -10.65 19.67 -8.88
CA VAL A 314 -11.31 18.41 -9.26
C VAL A 314 -11.12 18.15 -10.75
N ALA A 315 -11.55 19.08 -11.60
CA ALA A 315 -11.42 18.94 -13.07
C ALA A 315 -9.95 18.83 -13.50
N PHE A 316 -9.05 19.61 -12.88
CA PHE A 316 -7.62 19.54 -13.14
C PHE A 316 -7.03 18.16 -12.84
N ASN A 317 -7.39 17.57 -11.70
CA ASN A 317 -6.87 16.26 -11.31
C ASN A 317 -7.45 15.12 -12.15
N LEU A 318 -8.73 15.20 -12.53
CA LEU A 318 -9.34 14.24 -13.44
C LEU A 318 -8.65 14.27 -14.82
N ASP A 319 -8.35 15.45 -15.35
CA ASP A 319 -7.56 15.60 -16.58
C ASP A 319 -6.13 15.06 -16.42
N TYR A 320 -5.46 15.38 -15.32
CA TYR A 320 -4.13 14.85 -14.99
C TYR A 320 -4.11 13.32 -14.94
N PHE A 321 -5.04 12.70 -14.21
CA PHE A 321 -5.17 11.25 -14.11
C PHE A 321 -5.42 10.60 -15.47
N LYS A 322 -6.30 11.20 -16.28
CA LYS A 322 -6.54 10.78 -17.66
C LYS A 322 -5.28 10.86 -18.51
N ASN A 323 -4.50 11.94 -18.40
CA ASN A 323 -3.24 12.10 -19.14
C ASN A 323 -2.19 11.06 -18.75
N VAL A 324 -2.08 10.69 -17.45
CA VAL A 324 -1.20 9.58 -17.04
C VAL A 324 -1.60 8.29 -17.73
N LYS A 325 -2.89 7.94 -17.73
CA LYS A 325 -3.39 6.74 -18.41
C LYS A 325 -3.08 6.76 -19.90
N VAL A 326 -3.43 7.84 -20.60
CA VAL A 326 -3.24 7.96 -22.06
C VAL A 326 -1.77 7.85 -22.43
N GLU A 327 -0.87 8.49 -21.68
CA GLU A 327 0.56 8.44 -21.98
C GLU A 327 1.20 7.07 -21.67
N LEU A 328 0.68 6.33 -20.67
CA LEU A 328 1.07 4.94 -20.45
C LEU A 328 0.59 4.04 -21.58
N GLU A 329 -0.66 4.19 -22.04
CA GLU A 329 -1.21 3.44 -23.17
C GLU A 329 -0.44 3.73 -24.47
N ARG A 330 -0.10 5.00 -24.74
CA ARG A 330 0.78 5.41 -25.85
C ARG A 330 2.18 4.82 -25.74
N ALA A 331 2.69 4.63 -24.53
CA ALA A 331 3.96 3.94 -24.29
C ALA A 331 3.85 2.40 -24.41
N GLY A 332 2.66 1.87 -24.70
CA GLY A 332 2.38 0.46 -24.95
C GLY A 332 2.07 -0.34 -23.68
N PHE A 333 1.63 0.30 -22.60
CA PHE A 333 1.15 -0.37 -21.39
C PHE A 333 -0.36 -0.58 -21.44
N VAL A 334 -0.82 -1.62 -20.76
CA VAL A 334 -2.23 -1.91 -20.50
C VAL A 334 -2.52 -1.57 -19.05
N ILE A 335 -3.59 -0.83 -18.80
CA ILE A 335 -4.04 -0.58 -17.44
C ILE A 335 -4.80 -1.80 -16.93
N GLY A 336 -4.36 -2.35 -15.81
CA GLY A 336 -4.94 -3.57 -15.23
C GLY A 336 -4.32 -3.88 -13.88
N LYS A 337 -4.75 -4.97 -13.26
CA LYS A 337 -4.25 -5.38 -11.94
C LYS A 337 -2.74 -5.63 -12.00
N ALA A 338 -2.02 -5.21 -10.97
CA ALA A 338 -0.58 -5.35 -10.83
C ALA A 338 -0.26 -6.82 -10.60
N GLU A 339 0.06 -7.48 -11.69
CA GLU A 339 0.50 -8.87 -11.69
C GLU A 339 2.02 -8.97 -11.70
N LYS A 340 2.48 -10.13 -11.30
CA LYS A 340 3.89 -10.44 -11.22
C LYS A 340 4.41 -10.74 -12.62
N VAL A 341 5.56 -10.17 -12.98
CA VAL A 341 6.32 -10.67 -14.13
C VAL A 341 6.91 -12.03 -13.71
N ALA A 342 6.50 -13.12 -14.35
CA ALA A 342 7.06 -14.44 -14.03
C ALA A 342 8.59 -14.42 -14.29
N PRO A 343 9.43 -14.85 -13.32
CA PRO A 343 10.86 -14.88 -13.55
C PRO A 343 11.21 -16.01 -14.52
N ILE A 344 12.19 -15.77 -15.40
CA ILE A 344 12.82 -16.85 -16.16
C ILE A 344 13.68 -17.65 -15.18
N HIS A 345 13.31 -18.89 -14.96
CA HIS A 345 14.10 -19.79 -14.16
C HIS A 345 15.22 -20.37 -15.02
N ILE A 346 16.45 -19.88 -14.81
CA ILE A 346 17.66 -20.43 -15.43
C ILE A 346 18.09 -21.64 -14.61
N LYS A 347 18.15 -22.81 -15.24
CA LYS A 347 18.61 -24.06 -14.61
C LYS A 347 20.14 -24.05 -14.45
N ASP A 348 20.67 -24.77 -13.47
CA ASP A 348 22.11 -24.79 -13.18
C ASP A 348 22.98 -25.19 -14.38
N TRP A 349 22.54 -26.17 -15.18
CA TRP A 349 23.26 -26.58 -16.39
C TRP A 349 23.30 -25.47 -17.46
N GLN A 350 22.27 -24.63 -17.54
CA GLN A 350 22.22 -23.49 -18.46
C GLN A 350 23.26 -22.46 -18.03
N LEU A 351 23.38 -22.21 -16.72
CA LEU A 351 24.40 -21.32 -16.16
C LEU A 351 25.81 -21.86 -16.42
N LEU A 352 26.04 -23.17 -16.22
CA LEU A 352 27.32 -23.83 -16.51
C LEU A 352 27.69 -23.74 -17.99
N LEU A 353 26.73 -23.96 -18.91
CA LEU A 353 26.97 -23.88 -20.34
C LEU A 353 27.31 -22.45 -20.78
N LEU A 354 26.60 -21.45 -20.26
CA LEU A 354 26.91 -20.03 -20.51
C LEU A 354 28.30 -19.67 -19.97
N GLY A 355 28.64 -20.10 -18.75
CA GLY A 355 29.95 -19.87 -18.14
C GLY A 355 31.08 -20.52 -18.93
N ALA A 356 30.91 -21.77 -19.35
CA ALA A 356 31.86 -22.46 -20.22
C ALA A 356 32.03 -21.73 -21.56
N GLY A 357 30.94 -21.26 -22.18
CA GLY A 357 30.99 -20.46 -23.40
C GLY A 357 31.83 -19.18 -23.26
N VAL A 358 31.67 -18.44 -22.16
CA VAL A 358 32.46 -17.23 -21.89
C VAL A 358 33.95 -17.54 -21.74
N ILE A 359 34.29 -18.60 -21.01
CA ILE A 359 35.69 -19.03 -20.83
C ILE A 359 36.31 -19.43 -22.18
N ILE A 360 35.58 -20.21 -22.98
CA ILE A 360 36.04 -20.67 -24.29
C ILE A 360 36.21 -19.50 -25.26
N ALA A 361 35.28 -18.54 -25.27
CA ALA A 361 35.39 -17.31 -26.06
C ALA A 361 36.65 -16.50 -25.67
N GLY A 362 36.91 -16.35 -24.37
CA GLY A 362 38.14 -15.72 -23.87
C GLY A 362 39.40 -16.44 -24.34
N LEU A 363 39.44 -17.77 -24.23
CA LEU A 363 40.56 -18.58 -24.70
C LEU A 363 40.83 -18.41 -26.20
N PHE A 364 39.80 -18.27 -27.03
CA PHE A 364 39.96 -18.00 -28.46
C PHE A 364 40.43 -16.58 -28.75
N LEU A 365 40.02 -15.60 -27.94
CA LEU A 365 40.38 -14.19 -28.11
C LEU A 365 41.83 -13.90 -27.69
N PHE A 366 42.35 -14.61 -26.68
CA PHE A 366 43.73 -14.46 -26.18
C PHE A 366 44.75 -15.43 -26.81
N ASN A 367 44.32 -16.47 -27.52
CA ASN A 367 45.21 -17.37 -28.28
C ASN A 367 45.23 -17.09 -29.79
N TYR A 368 44.80 -15.89 -30.21
CA TYR A 368 44.91 -15.41 -31.57
C TYR A 368 46.04 -14.40 -31.73
#